data_AF-A0ABC9XVF4-F1
#
_entry.id   AF-A0ABC9XVF4-F1
#
_cell.length_a   1.000
_cell.length_b   1.000
_cell.length_c   1.000
_cell.angle_alpha   90.00
_cell.angle_beta   90.00
_cell.angle_gamma   90.00
#
_symmetry.space_group_name_H-M   'P 1'
#
loop_
_entity.id
_entity.type
_entity.pdbx_description
1 polymer ?
#
loop_
_entity_poly.entity_id
_entity_poly.type
_entity_poly.pdbx_seq_one_letter_code
_entity_poly.pdbx_strand_id
1 'polypeptide(L)'
;MGLIIALDDNNEAVGELFWDDGESTGTVSSKSYISYDFKVSNNVLQMNVTNNNYVDPNQLVFEEIKILGLVQELASVTVLQNNDIQASPHNITYDPVNKVAVIQGLRLELGKSYSLRWTLGTSINERYDCHPSPNASKEKCEQLGCVWTFKTITPCPITTLKKSPSPSVL
;
A
#
# COMPACT_ATOMS: atom_id res chain seq x y z
N MET A 1 -9.77 -12.64 10.01
CA MET A 1 -10.59 -12.23 8.82
C MET A 1 -9.75 -11.38 7.87
N GLY A 2 -10.20 -11.11 6.64
CA GLY A 2 -9.44 -10.32 5.67
C GLY A 2 -10.31 -9.45 4.76
N LEU A 3 -9.68 -8.47 4.12
CA LEU A 3 -10.32 -7.52 3.21
C LEU A 3 -9.65 -7.56 1.84
N ILE A 4 -10.47 -7.60 0.79
CA ILE A 4 -10.02 -7.50 -0.60
C ILE A 4 -10.45 -6.13 -1.13
N ILE A 5 -9.48 -5.38 -1.64
CA ILE A 5 -9.66 -4.05 -2.22
C ILE A 5 -9.35 -4.15 -3.70
N ALA A 6 -10.37 -3.99 -4.55
CA ALA A 6 -10.21 -3.84 -5.98
C ALA A 6 -10.23 -2.36 -6.32
N LEU A 7 -9.08 -1.82 -6.75
CA LEU A 7 -8.97 -0.41 -7.14
C LEU A 7 -9.61 -0.18 -8.51
N ASP A 8 -10.26 0.96 -8.67
CA ASP A 8 -10.72 1.47 -9.96
C ASP A 8 -9.60 2.24 -10.70
N ASP A 9 -9.94 2.80 -11.86
CA ASP A 9 -8.99 3.56 -12.71
C ASP A 9 -8.46 4.84 -12.02
N ASN A 10 -9.14 5.34 -10.98
CA ASN A 10 -8.71 6.48 -10.19
C ASN A 10 -7.86 6.08 -8.96
N ASN A 11 -7.59 4.78 -8.78
CA ASN A 11 -6.99 4.20 -7.58
C ASN A 11 -7.86 4.38 -6.33
N GLU A 12 -9.18 4.33 -6.52
CA GLU A 12 -10.17 4.41 -5.45
C GLU A 12 -10.93 3.10 -5.30
N ALA A 13 -11.54 2.90 -4.12
CA ALA A 13 -12.44 1.78 -3.87
C ALA A 13 -13.40 2.16 -2.74
N VAL A 14 -14.60 1.60 -2.75
CA VAL A 14 -15.58 1.73 -1.66
C VAL A 14 -16.19 0.38 -1.35
N GLY A 15 -16.63 0.19 -0.12
CA GLY A 15 -17.33 -1.03 0.29
C GLY A 15 -17.94 -0.88 1.67
N GLU A 16 -18.77 -1.84 2.04
CA GLU A 16 -19.42 -1.88 3.35
C GLU A 16 -19.29 -3.29 3.93
N LEU A 17 -19.31 -3.40 5.26
CA LEU A 17 -19.44 -4.67 5.96
C LEU A 17 -20.57 -4.56 6.98
N PHE A 18 -21.38 -5.60 7.04
CA PHE A 18 -22.37 -5.83 8.08
C PHE A 18 -22.01 -7.13 8.81
N TRP A 19 -22.02 -7.10 10.13
CA TRP A 19 -21.67 -8.25 10.97
C TRP A 19 -22.60 -8.34 12.20
N ASP A 20 -23.37 -9.41 12.29
CA ASP A 20 -24.18 -9.77 13.46
C ASP A 20 -23.93 -11.24 13.86
N ASP A 21 -24.85 -11.84 14.62
CA ASP A 21 -24.73 -13.23 15.03
C ASP A 21 -25.11 -14.25 13.93
N GLY A 22 -25.66 -13.80 12.80
CA GLY A 22 -26.06 -14.65 11.67
C GLY A 22 -27.30 -15.53 11.92
N GLU A 23 -27.96 -15.44 13.08
CA GLU A 23 -29.06 -16.34 13.46
C GLU A 23 -30.30 -15.59 13.98
N SER A 24 -30.11 -14.53 14.77
CA SER A 24 -31.23 -13.83 15.41
C SER A 24 -32.06 -13.04 14.40
N THR A 25 -33.37 -13.04 14.58
CA THR A 25 -34.26 -12.17 13.80
C THR A 25 -34.34 -10.77 14.42
N GLY A 26 -34.46 -9.74 13.58
CA GLY A 26 -34.66 -8.36 14.03
C GLY A 26 -33.39 -7.59 14.43
N THR A 27 -32.19 -8.12 14.19
CA THR A 27 -30.90 -7.47 14.50
C THR A 27 -30.77 -6.09 13.88
N VAL A 28 -31.26 -5.90 12.65
CA VAL A 28 -31.28 -4.59 11.97
C VAL A 28 -32.18 -3.59 12.72
N SER A 29 -33.36 -4.02 13.16
CA SER A 29 -34.32 -3.15 13.86
C SER A 29 -33.86 -2.76 15.26
N SER A 30 -33.21 -3.68 15.98
CA SER A 30 -32.61 -3.42 17.29
C SER A 30 -31.23 -2.75 17.19
N LYS A 31 -30.68 -2.64 15.98
CA LYS A 31 -29.31 -2.22 15.68
C LYS A 31 -28.23 -3.10 16.31
N SER A 32 -28.54 -4.34 16.68
CA SER A 32 -27.58 -5.31 17.25
C SER A 32 -26.67 -5.91 16.19
N TYR A 33 -25.81 -5.07 15.61
CA TYR A 33 -24.80 -5.45 14.62
C TYR A 33 -23.59 -4.52 14.70
N ILE A 34 -22.52 -4.88 14.03
CA ILE A 34 -21.39 -4.03 13.68
C ILE A 34 -21.51 -3.68 12.19
N SER A 35 -21.31 -2.43 11.83
CA SER A 35 -21.21 -2.02 10.42
C SER A 35 -20.03 -1.12 10.17
N TYR A 36 -19.46 -1.26 8.98
CA TYR A 36 -18.33 -0.48 8.50
C TYR A 36 -18.61 0.12 7.13
N ASP A 37 -18.07 1.32 6.94
CA ASP A 37 -17.81 1.89 5.63
C ASP A 37 -16.30 1.84 5.35
N PHE A 38 -15.94 1.26 4.21
CA PHE A 38 -14.59 1.23 3.69
C PHE A 38 -14.46 2.21 2.54
N LYS A 39 -13.38 3.00 2.57
CA LYS A 39 -13.04 3.89 1.47
C LYS A 39 -11.55 3.91 1.24
N VAL A 40 -11.14 3.74 -0.01
CA VAL A 40 -9.78 3.94 -0.46
C VAL A 40 -9.72 5.16 -1.35
N SER A 41 -8.83 6.09 -1.03
CA SER A 41 -8.48 7.23 -1.88
C SER A 41 -7.10 7.75 -1.46
N ASN A 42 -6.33 8.28 -2.40
CA ASN A 42 -4.99 8.86 -2.14
C ASN A 42 -4.07 7.92 -1.33
N ASN A 43 -4.04 6.62 -1.66
CA ASN A 43 -3.25 5.60 -0.96
C ASN A 43 -3.58 5.46 0.55
N VAL A 44 -4.82 5.77 0.92
CA VAL A 44 -5.32 5.60 2.28
C VAL A 44 -6.59 4.76 2.24
N LEU A 45 -6.59 3.64 2.96
CA LEU A 45 -7.79 2.92 3.35
C LEU A 45 -8.31 3.51 4.66
N GLN A 46 -9.55 3.96 4.66
CA GLN A 46 -10.32 4.30 5.85
C GLN A 46 -11.30 3.15 6.14
N MET A 47 -11.27 2.67 7.37
CA MET A 47 -12.20 1.67 7.91
C MET A 47 -13.01 2.37 9.00
N ASN A 48 -14.20 2.85 8.67
CA ASN A 48 -15.02 3.65 9.58
C ASN A 48 -16.17 2.81 10.11
N VAL A 49 -16.22 2.62 11.43
CA VAL A 49 -17.35 1.97 12.08
C VAL A 49 -18.54 2.92 12.10
N THR A 50 -19.67 2.49 11.53
CA THR A 50 -20.92 3.26 11.46
C THR A 50 -21.96 2.78 12.48
N ASN A 51 -21.86 1.53 12.94
CA ASN A 51 -22.63 0.97 14.05
C ASN A 51 -21.77 -0.07 14.79
N ASN A 52 -21.88 -0.14 16.12
CA ASN A 52 -21.06 -1.06 16.94
C ASN A 52 -21.81 -1.58 18.17
N ASN A 53 -23.09 -1.94 18.02
CA ASN A 53 -23.93 -2.38 19.14
C ASN A 53 -24.04 -3.91 19.24
N TYR A 54 -23.08 -4.61 18.67
CA TYR A 54 -22.91 -6.05 18.81
C TYR A 54 -21.48 -6.33 19.26
N VAL A 55 -21.34 -7.25 20.22
CA VAL A 55 -20.03 -7.68 20.72
C VAL A 55 -19.81 -9.09 20.20
N ASP A 56 -18.88 -9.21 19.24
CA ASP A 56 -18.50 -10.51 18.71
C ASP A 56 -17.78 -11.34 19.80
N PRO A 57 -18.26 -12.56 20.12
CA PRO A 57 -17.67 -13.39 21.16
C PRO A 57 -16.30 -13.97 20.76
N ASN A 58 -15.98 -13.98 19.47
CA ASN A 58 -14.78 -14.60 18.92
C ASN A 58 -13.58 -13.64 18.80
N GLN A 59 -13.76 -12.36 19.16
CA GLN A 59 -12.74 -11.31 19.10
C GLN A 59 -12.07 -11.24 17.72
N LEU A 60 -12.89 -11.24 16.67
CA LEU A 60 -12.39 -11.24 15.30
C LEU A 60 -11.47 -10.05 15.00
N VAL A 61 -10.43 -10.32 14.22
CA VAL A 61 -9.43 -9.35 13.78
C VAL A 61 -9.22 -9.42 12.28
N PHE A 62 -9.05 -8.27 11.62
CA PHE A 62 -8.53 -8.22 10.25
C PHE A 62 -7.02 -8.44 10.27
N GLU A 63 -6.60 -9.54 9.66
CA GLU A 63 -5.22 -10.04 9.65
C GLU A 63 -4.56 -9.90 8.28
N GLU A 64 -5.38 -9.86 7.22
CA GLU A 64 -4.93 -9.73 5.85
C GLU A 64 -5.71 -8.63 5.12
N ILE A 65 -4.99 -7.80 4.37
CA ILE A 65 -5.56 -6.90 3.37
C ILE A 65 -4.87 -7.16 2.03
N LYS A 66 -5.67 -7.41 1.00
CA LYS A 66 -5.22 -7.65 -0.37
C LYS A 66 -5.67 -6.51 -1.27
N ILE A 67 -4.74 -5.86 -1.94
CA ILE A 67 -4.99 -4.71 -2.83
C ILE A 67 -4.71 -5.14 -4.26
N LEU A 68 -5.71 -5.07 -5.12
CA LEU A 68 -5.67 -5.47 -6.52
C LEU A 68 -5.63 -4.22 -7.40
N GLY A 69 -5.01 -4.35 -8.57
CA GLY A 69 -4.91 -3.26 -9.55
C GLY A 69 -3.80 -2.26 -9.23
N LEU A 70 -2.94 -2.57 -8.26
CA LEU A 70 -1.89 -1.65 -7.85
C LEU A 70 -0.67 -1.74 -8.78
N VAL A 71 -0.41 -0.67 -9.51
CA VAL A 71 0.61 -0.63 -10.58
C VAL A 71 2.05 -0.60 -10.04
N GLN A 72 2.23 -0.24 -8.78
CA GLN A 72 3.54 -0.12 -8.12
C GLN A 72 3.54 -0.87 -6.79
N GLU A 73 4.69 -1.37 -6.38
CA GLU A 73 4.85 -2.03 -5.08
C GLU A 73 4.67 -1.06 -3.91
N LEU A 74 4.33 -1.57 -2.73
CA LEU A 74 4.27 -0.75 -1.50
C LEU A 74 5.67 -0.68 -0.89
N ALA A 75 6.12 0.53 -0.59
CA ALA A 75 7.34 0.75 0.19
C ALA A 75 7.09 0.59 1.69
N SER A 76 5.96 1.07 2.19
CA SER A 76 5.58 0.95 3.60
C SER A 76 4.08 1.08 3.81
N VAL A 77 3.60 0.55 4.94
CA VAL A 77 2.23 0.70 5.44
C VAL A 77 2.31 1.23 6.87
N THR A 78 1.51 2.24 7.17
CA THR A 78 1.32 2.77 8.52
C THR A 78 -0.12 2.56 8.93
N VAL A 79 -0.32 1.93 10.09
CA VAL A 79 -1.64 1.76 10.69
C VAL A 79 -1.86 2.91 11.67
N LEU A 80 -3.01 3.57 11.57
CA LEU A 80 -3.43 4.63 12.48
C LEU A 80 -4.78 4.30 13.10
N GLN A 81 -4.96 4.72 14.35
CA GLN A 81 -6.23 4.71 15.06
C GLN A 81 -6.36 6.05 15.76
N ASN A 82 -7.48 6.77 15.55
CA ASN A 82 -7.68 8.12 16.07
C ASN A 82 -6.52 9.10 15.77
N ASN A 83 -5.90 8.95 14.58
CA ASN A 83 -4.68 9.65 14.14
C ASN A 83 -3.37 9.28 14.86
N ASP A 84 -3.40 8.39 15.85
CA ASP A 84 -2.19 7.88 16.50
C ASP A 84 -1.65 6.66 15.77
N ILE A 85 -0.33 6.63 15.56
CA ILE A 85 0.36 5.50 14.92
C ILE A 85 0.26 4.28 15.83
N GLN A 86 -0.24 3.18 15.28
CA GLN A 86 -0.36 1.91 15.96
C GLN A 86 0.79 0.98 15.55
N ALA A 87 1.44 0.37 16.54
CA ALA A 87 2.41 -0.68 16.29
C ALA A 87 1.71 -1.89 15.66
N SER A 88 2.23 -2.39 14.55
CA SER A 88 1.63 -3.49 13.81
C SER A 88 2.72 -4.41 13.27
N PRO A 89 2.66 -5.73 13.51
CA PRO A 89 3.69 -6.69 13.09
C PRO A 89 3.49 -7.17 11.65
N HIS A 90 2.93 -6.33 10.78
CA HIS A 90 2.54 -6.74 9.44
C HIS A 90 3.75 -6.86 8.49
N ASN A 91 3.60 -7.74 7.52
CA ASN A 91 4.51 -7.92 6.40
C ASN A 91 3.79 -7.58 5.10
N ILE A 92 4.55 -7.07 4.12
CA ILE A 92 4.05 -6.65 2.83
C ILE A 92 4.69 -7.54 1.76
N THR A 93 3.87 -8.05 0.84
CA THR A 93 4.34 -8.75 -0.36
C THR A 93 3.65 -8.15 -1.59
N TYR A 94 4.30 -8.22 -2.74
CA TYR A 94 3.78 -7.67 -3.98
C TYR A 94 4.04 -8.62 -5.16
N ASP A 95 3.00 -8.90 -5.92
CA ASP A 95 3.06 -9.63 -7.18
C ASP A 95 2.95 -8.61 -8.34
N PRO A 96 4.04 -8.33 -9.06
CA PRO A 96 4.05 -7.38 -10.17
C PRO A 96 3.34 -7.89 -11.42
N VAL A 97 3.19 -9.22 -11.59
CA VAL A 97 2.53 -9.82 -12.77
C VAL A 97 1.02 -9.60 -12.65
N ASN A 98 0.48 -9.93 -11.48
CA ASN A 98 -0.96 -9.80 -11.22
C ASN A 98 -1.34 -8.43 -10.64
N LYS A 99 -0.36 -7.56 -10.34
CA LYS A 99 -0.56 -6.22 -9.73
C LYS A 99 -1.31 -6.32 -8.41
N VAL A 100 -0.88 -7.23 -7.54
CA VAL A 100 -1.52 -7.52 -6.26
C VAL A 100 -0.54 -7.30 -5.12
N ALA A 101 -0.91 -6.44 -4.17
CA ALA A 101 -0.22 -6.31 -2.89
C ALA A 101 -0.97 -7.08 -1.81
N VAL A 102 -0.24 -7.74 -0.90
CA VAL A 102 -0.81 -8.44 0.25
C VAL A 102 -0.10 -7.96 1.52
N ILE A 103 -0.89 -7.46 2.46
CA ILE A 103 -0.47 -7.03 3.79
C ILE A 103 -0.98 -8.08 4.77
N GLN A 104 -0.09 -8.83 5.41
CA GLN A 104 -0.42 -9.95 6.31
C GLN A 104 0.13 -9.72 7.71
N GLY A 105 -0.51 -10.29 8.72
CA GLY A 105 -0.10 -10.14 10.13
C GLY A 105 -0.63 -8.88 10.79
N LEU A 106 -1.66 -8.27 10.20
CA LEU A 106 -2.40 -7.18 10.83
C LEU A 106 -3.15 -7.69 12.07
N ARG A 107 -3.51 -6.77 12.96
CA ARG A 107 -4.28 -7.06 14.19
C ARG A 107 -5.31 -5.96 14.42
N LEU A 108 -6.19 -5.75 13.42
CA LEU A 108 -7.20 -4.70 13.49
C LEU A 108 -8.47 -5.31 14.05
N GLU A 109 -8.82 -4.99 15.29
CA GLU A 109 -9.99 -5.57 15.96
C GLU A 109 -11.29 -5.13 15.30
N LEU A 110 -12.21 -6.08 15.10
CA LEU A 110 -13.56 -5.81 14.63
C LEU A 110 -14.28 -4.89 15.63
N GLY A 111 -15.07 -3.94 15.11
CA GLY A 111 -15.75 -2.90 15.90
C GLY A 111 -14.89 -1.67 16.20
N LYS A 112 -13.63 -1.60 15.75
CA LYS A 112 -12.79 -0.39 15.85
C LYS A 112 -12.51 0.23 14.49
N SER A 113 -12.45 1.56 14.45
CA SER A 113 -12.06 2.33 13.26
C SER A 113 -10.55 2.40 13.12
N TYR A 114 -10.06 2.29 11.88
CA TYR A 114 -8.65 2.35 11.54
C TYR A 114 -8.44 3.14 10.24
N SER A 115 -7.23 3.66 10.07
CA SER A 115 -6.75 4.17 8.78
C SER A 115 -5.43 3.52 8.45
N LEU A 116 -5.31 2.97 7.24
CA LEU A 116 -4.07 2.41 6.74
C LEU A 116 -3.57 3.32 5.62
N ARG A 117 -2.38 3.91 5.81
CA ARG A 117 -1.73 4.74 4.82
C ARG A 117 -0.55 3.99 4.25
N TRP A 118 -0.41 3.95 2.93
CA TRP A 118 0.76 3.35 2.30
C TRP A 118 1.49 4.35 1.41
N THR A 119 2.78 4.08 1.24
CA THR A 119 3.61 4.75 0.25
C THR A 119 4.00 3.75 -0.83
N LEU A 120 4.07 4.22 -2.07
CA LEU A 120 4.48 3.39 -3.20
C LEU A 120 5.99 3.45 -3.35
N GLY A 121 6.60 2.30 -3.64
CA GLY A 121 8.01 2.21 -4.02
C GLY A 121 8.26 2.89 -5.35
N THR A 122 9.44 3.47 -5.51
CA THR A 122 9.90 3.97 -6.81
C THR A 122 10.03 2.80 -7.79
N SER A 123 9.35 2.86 -8.95
CA SER A 123 9.44 1.82 -9.96
C SER A 123 10.90 1.54 -10.37
N ILE A 124 11.41 0.34 -10.04
CA ILE A 124 12.74 -0.13 -10.49
C ILE A 124 12.77 -0.40 -12.01
N ASN A 125 11.61 -0.29 -12.68
CA ASN A 125 11.47 -0.56 -14.11
C ASN A 125 11.80 0.62 -15.02
N GLU A 126 12.10 1.81 -14.50
CA GLU A 126 12.84 2.78 -15.29
C GLU A 126 14.34 2.43 -15.25
N ARG A 127 14.74 1.34 -15.91
CA ARG A 127 16.16 1.14 -16.22
C ARG A 127 16.56 2.21 -17.22
N TYR A 128 17.19 3.27 -16.72
CA TYR A 128 17.88 4.24 -17.55
C TYR A 128 19.15 3.57 -18.08
N ASP A 129 19.23 3.37 -19.38
CA ASP A 129 20.47 2.97 -20.04
C ASP A 129 21.45 4.15 -19.96
N CYS A 130 22.33 4.09 -18.95
CA CYS A 130 23.37 5.08 -18.73
C CYS A 130 24.65 4.79 -19.52
N HIS A 131 24.63 3.88 -20.52
CA HIS A 131 25.81 3.54 -21.30
C HIS A 131 26.08 4.58 -22.42
N PRO A 132 27.12 5.43 -22.32
CA PRO A 132 27.28 6.59 -23.19
C PRO A 132 27.97 6.27 -24.54
N SER A 133 27.67 5.12 -25.17
CA SER A 133 28.31 4.56 -26.39
C SER A 133 29.71 3.95 -26.16
N PRO A 134 30.31 3.23 -27.14
CA PRO A 134 31.64 2.61 -27.04
C PRO A 134 32.79 3.59 -26.74
N ASN A 135 32.58 4.90 -26.91
CA ASN A 135 33.51 5.96 -26.52
C ASN A 135 32.89 6.81 -25.39
N ALA A 136 32.69 6.15 -24.26
CA ALA A 136 32.09 6.69 -23.05
C ALA A 136 32.94 7.82 -22.46
N SER A 137 32.33 8.99 -22.24
CA SER A 137 32.93 10.10 -21.49
C SER A 137 32.02 10.54 -20.35
N LYS A 138 32.60 11.19 -19.34
CA LYS A 138 31.86 11.75 -18.20
C LYS A 138 30.76 12.70 -18.67
N GLU A 139 31.06 13.55 -19.64
CA GLU A 139 30.16 14.58 -20.16
C GLU A 139 28.94 13.94 -20.85
N LYS A 140 29.14 12.89 -21.65
CA LYS A 140 28.04 12.16 -22.29
C LYS A 140 27.16 11.41 -21.29
N CYS A 141 27.76 10.91 -20.20
CA CYS A 141 27.02 10.27 -19.11
C CYS A 141 26.16 11.27 -18.33
N GLU A 142 26.71 12.45 -18.03
CA GLU A 142 26.00 13.52 -17.31
C GLU A 142 24.89 14.16 -18.16
N GLN A 143 25.05 14.24 -19.49
CA GLN A 143 23.99 14.65 -20.42
C GLN A 143 22.78 13.69 -20.41
N LEU A 144 22.99 12.41 -20.08
CA LEU A 144 21.92 11.43 -19.89
C LEU A 144 21.31 11.48 -18.48
N GLY A 145 21.74 12.41 -17.63
CA GLY A 145 21.25 12.54 -16.26
C GLY A 145 21.80 11.50 -15.29
N CYS A 146 22.88 10.80 -15.67
CA CYS A 146 23.50 9.73 -14.90
C CYS A 146 24.74 10.23 -14.13
N VAL A 147 25.15 9.49 -13.09
CA VAL A 147 26.35 9.79 -12.30
C VAL A 147 27.52 8.94 -12.80
N TRP A 148 28.62 9.60 -13.19
CA TRP A 148 29.85 8.95 -13.63
C TRP A 148 30.66 8.40 -12.43
N THR A 149 30.86 7.08 -12.39
CA THR A 149 31.68 6.41 -11.35
C THR A 149 32.76 5.55 -11.99
N PHE A 150 34.00 5.61 -11.48
CA PHE A 150 35.10 4.75 -11.92
C PHE A 150 35.11 3.48 -11.06
N LYS A 151 34.70 2.32 -11.62
CA LYS A 151 34.98 1.01 -11.00
C LYS A 151 36.21 0.39 -11.66
N THR A 152 37.17 -0.04 -10.86
CA THR A 152 38.47 -0.58 -11.29
C THR A 152 38.46 -2.08 -11.62
N ILE A 153 37.31 -2.75 -11.70
CA ILE A 153 37.24 -4.18 -11.99
C ILE A 153 36.06 -4.46 -12.95
N THR A 154 36.43 -4.94 -14.15
CA THR A 154 35.65 -5.54 -15.26
C THR A 154 34.67 -4.69 -16.12
N PRO A 155 34.50 -5.06 -17.42
CA PRO A 155 33.84 -4.21 -18.41
C PRO A 155 32.33 -4.49 -18.51
N CYS A 156 31.53 -3.51 -18.05
CA CYS A 156 30.10 -3.28 -18.34
C CYS A 156 29.05 -4.21 -17.67
N PRO A 157 27.88 -3.70 -17.19
CA PRO A 157 27.30 -2.37 -17.38
C PRO A 157 27.15 -1.54 -16.09
N ILE A 158 27.32 -0.22 -16.23
CA ILE A 158 27.20 0.76 -15.14
C ILE A 158 25.71 1.06 -14.93
N THR A 159 25.06 0.33 -14.02
CA THR A 159 23.80 0.79 -13.43
C THR A 159 24.14 1.77 -12.31
N THR A 160 24.02 3.08 -12.55
CA THR A 160 24.12 4.10 -11.49
C THR A 160 22.79 4.81 -11.30
N LEU A 161 22.42 4.97 -10.03
CA LEU A 161 21.16 5.50 -9.54
C LEU A 161 20.87 6.90 -10.12
N LYS A 162 19.61 7.12 -10.55
CA LYS A 162 19.09 8.47 -10.83
C LYS A 162 19.31 9.35 -9.59
N LYS A 163 19.76 10.59 -9.83
CA LYS A 163 19.70 11.65 -8.83
C LYS A 163 18.23 11.83 -8.43
N SER A 164 17.96 11.90 -7.12
CA SER A 164 16.66 12.28 -6.56
C SER A 164 16.05 13.49 -7.29
N PRO A 165 14.72 13.64 -7.34
CA PRO A 165 14.09 14.80 -7.99
C PRO A 165 14.69 16.09 -7.41
N SER A 166 15.06 17.02 -8.29
CA SER A 166 15.64 18.29 -7.86
C SER A 166 14.66 19.03 -6.95
N PRO A 167 15.15 19.90 -6.05
CA PRO A 167 14.26 20.71 -5.24
C PRO A 167 13.43 21.61 -6.14
N SER A 168 12.19 21.80 -5.73
CA SER A 168 11.19 22.67 -6.31
C SER A 168 11.79 24.02 -6.73
N VAL A 169 11.43 24.43 -7.94
CA VAL A 169 11.55 25.81 -8.40
C VAL A 169 10.80 26.71 -7.42
N LEU A 170 11.54 27.64 -6.79
CA LEU A 170 11.08 28.94 -6.30
C LEU A 170 12.21 29.93 -6.51
#